data_AF-A0A7S1LCF6-F1
#
_entry.id   AF-A0A7S1LCF6-F1
#
_cell.length_a   1.000
_cell.length_b   1.000
_cell.length_c   1.000
_cell.angle_alpha   90.00
_cell.angle_beta   90.00
_cell.angle_gamma   90.00
#
_symmetry.space_group_name_H-M   'P 1'
#
loop_
_entity.id
_entity.type
_entity.pdbx_description
1 polymer ?
#
loop_
_entity_poly.entity_id
_entity_poly.type
_entity_poly.pdbx_seq_one_letter_code
_entity_poly.pdbx_strand_id
1 'polypeptide(L)'
;DNFATTMQMDESQVTLSDLHRFADLWALYDPDATLLMPTKKLGHLLANLQPPLGTTRADSRIQQLRRMAEYRILDRRGQVHFAEVMVPLARACVEGTLVDGGGPEGQGDHLIGYDLTAHTFPELLTLPTVFYDHRPSHVGHTLAATYVAASYRRHLAVRRVKKLREERSERSRRYLEQKRASAADSGPTQDSVAAAKSGSGAQQNMSADFLRPRAASGVSSIEIADEE
;
A
#
# COMPACT_ATOMS: atom_id res chain seq x y z
N ASP A 1 45.20 -11.18 9.42
CA ASP A 1 43.72 -11.13 9.31
C ASP A 1 43.18 -10.10 8.33
N ASN A 2 43.77 -8.91 8.16
CA ASN A 2 43.25 -7.93 7.18
C ASN A 2 43.23 -8.42 5.71
N PHE A 3 44.21 -9.23 5.29
CA PHE A 3 44.30 -9.71 3.90
C PHE A 3 43.15 -10.65 3.48
N ALA A 4 42.64 -11.48 4.40
CA ALA A 4 41.52 -12.38 4.12
C ALA A 4 40.20 -11.60 4.01
N THR A 5 40.01 -10.59 4.86
CA THR A 5 38.87 -9.67 4.79
C THR A 5 38.86 -8.88 3.48
N THR A 6 40.02 -8.39 3.00
CA THR A 6 40.07 -7.65 1.74
C THR A 6 39.75 -8.52 0.53
N MET A 7 40.24 -9.77 0.48
CA MET A 7 39.96 -10.70 -0.63
C MET A 7 38.48 -11.13 -0.68
N GLN A 8 37.82 -11.31 0.47
CA GLN A 8 36.38 -11.61 0.51
C GLN A 8 35.50 -10.41 0.13
N MET A 9 35.97 -9.18 0.39
CA MET A 9 35.27 -7.97 -0.06
C MET A 9 35.32 -7.79 -1.57
N ASP A 10 36.42 -8.19 -2.23
CA ASP A 10 36.55 -8.15 -3.70
C ASP A 10 35.59 -9.12 -4.42
N GLU A 11 35.14 -10.20 -3.75
CA GLU A 11 34.12 -11.13 -4.28
C GLU A 11 32.69 -10.72 -3.91
N SER A 12 32.51 -9.89 -2.89
CA SER A 12 31.19 -9.43 -2.43
C SER A 12 30.67 -8.28 -3.30
N GLN A 13 29.42 -8.35 -3.74
CA GLN A 13 28.80 -7.24 -4.48
C GLN A 13 28.53 -5.99 -3.60
N VAL A 14 28.70 -6.09 -2.28
CA VAL A 14 28.43 -5.00 -1.32
C VAL A 14 29.71 -4.29 -0.94
N THR A 15 29.76 -3.00 -1.21
CA THR A 15 30.87 -2.13 -0.81
C THR A 15 30.57 -1.40 0.49
N LEU A 16 31.60 -0.90 1.17
CA LEU A 16 31.43 -0.03 2.34
C LEU A 16 30.62 1.23 2.01
N SER A 17 30.77 1.76 0.77
CA SER A 17 29.95 2.87 0.28
C SER A 17 28.46 2.56 0.22
N ASP A 18 28.06 1.31 -0.02
CA ASP A 18 26.65 0.92 -0.04
C ASP A 18 26.04 0.95 1.37
N LEU A 19 26.82 0.57 2.39
CA LEU A 19 26.43 0.66 3.79
C LEU A 19 26.30 2.11 4.27
N HIS A 20 27.24 2.99 3.87
CA HIS A 20 27.13 4.43 4.15
C HIS A 20 25.88 5.02 3.49
N ARG A 21 25.63 4.68 2.23
CA ARG A 21 24.43 5.12 1.52
C ARG A 21 23.14 4.64 2.19
N PHE A 22 23.13 3.42 2.75
CA PHE A 22 22.01 2.95 3.56
C PHE A 22 21.77 3.85 4.78
N ALA A 23 22.84 4.18 5.51
CA ALA A 23 22.76 5.05 6.68
C ALA A 23 22.27 6.47 6.31
N ASP A 24 22.81 7.05 5.23
CA ASP A 24 22.40 8.37 4.73
C ASP A 24 20.92 8.40 4.35
N LEU A 25 20.44 7.35 3.67
CA LEU A 25 19.03 7.22 3.31
C LEU A 25 18.15 6.97 4.52
N TRP A 26 18.63 6.23 5.51
CA TRP A 26 17.91 5.99 6.76
C TRP A 26 17.69 7.29 7.53
N ALA A 27 18.72 8.15 7.61
CA ALA A 27 18.65 9.45 8.29
C ALA A 27 17.53 10.36 7.74
N LEU A 28 17.13 10.20 6.48
CA LEU A 28 15.98 10.92 5.90
C LEU A 28 14.63 10.51 6.51
N TYR A 29 14.54 9.29 7.05
CA TYR A 29 13.32 8.75 7.68
C TYR A 29 13.38 8.79 9.21
N ASP A 30 14.57 8.93 9.78
CA ASP A 30 14.85 8.98 11.22
C ASP A 30 15.83 10.11 11.54
N PRO A 31 15.39 11.38 11.47
CA PRO A 31 16.26 12.55 11.68
C PRO A 31 16.76 12.67 13.12
N ASP A 32 16.02 12.09 14.08
CA ASP A 32 16.34 12.13 15.51
C ASP A 32 17.23 10.97 15.97
N ALA A 33 17.69 10.13 15.03
CA ALA A 33 18.53 8.96 15.29
C ALA A 33 17.95 8.00 16.34
N THR A 34 16.63 7.80 16.31
CA THR A 34 15.92 6.86 17.19
C THR A 34 16.17 5.39 16.86
N LEU A 35 16.82 5.13 15.72
CA LEU A 35 17.05 3.82 15.11
C LEU A 35 15.77 3.12 14.68
N LEU A 36 14.65 3.84 14.62
CA LEU A 36 13.34 3.32 14.29
C LEU A 36 12.78 4.01 13.05
N MET A 37 12.12 3.23 12.19
CA MET A 37 11.43 3.74 11.02
C MET A 37 10.06 3.08 10.87
N PRO A 38 9.00 3.80 10.45
CA PRO A 38 7.72 3.17 10.18
C PRO A 38 7.81 2.10 9.09
N THR A 39 7.26 0.90 9.33
CA THR A 39 7.30 -0.26 8.42
C THR A 39 6.80 0.05 7.02
N LYS A 40 5.79 0.93 6.91
CA LYS A 40 5.24 1.41 5.63
C LYS A 40 6.25 2.18 4.76
N LYS A 41 7.31 2.75 5.34
CA LYS A 41 8.36 3.52 4.64
C LYS A 41 9.49 2.62 4.11
N LEU A 42 9.64 1.42 4.65
CA LEU A 42 10.72 0.50 4.28
C LEU A 42 10.79 0.23 2.77
N GLY A 43 9.65 0.06 2.10
CA GLY A 43 9.63 -0.15 0.64
C GLY A 43 10.18 1.04 -0.16
N HIS A 44 9.95 2.27 0.32
CA HIS A 44 10.51 3.47 -0.30
C HIS A 44 12.01 3.58 -0.06
N LEU A 45 12.49 3.21 1.14
CA LEU A 45 13.91 3.15 1.44
C LEU A 45 14.62 2.14 0.52
N LEU A 46 14.12 0.91 0.41
CA LEU A 46 14.69 -0.13 -0.46
C LEU A 46 14.70 0.29 -1.94
N ALA A 47 13.65 0.96 -2.41
CA ALA A 47 13.58 1.48 -3.77
C ALA A 47 14.54 2.66 -4.03
N ASN A 48 14.96 3.40 -3.02
CA ASN A 48 15.94 4.49 -3.19
C ASN A 48 17.39 4.02 -3.02
N LEU A 49 17.59 2.95 -2.24
CA LEU A 49 18.89 2.35 -2.04
C LEU A 49 19.48 1.78 -3.34
N GLN A 50 18.63 1.25 -4.24
CA GLN A 50 19.00 0.59 -5.50
C GLN A 50 19.90 -0.65 -5.26
N PRO A 51 20.04 -1.57 -6.25
CA PRO A 51 21.00 -2.66 -6.15
C PRO A 51 22.42 -2.14 -5.83
N PRO A 52 23.23 -2.86 -5.04
CA PRO A 52 23.08 -4.26 -4.63
C PRO A 52 22.15 -4.47 -3.41
N LEU A 53 22.11 -3.55 -2.44
CA LEU A 53 21.35 -3.71 -1.19
C LEU A 53 19.85 -3.45 -1.33
N GLY A 54 19.44 -2.67 -2.33
CA GLY A 54 18.07 -2.23 -2.55
C GLY A 54 17.35 -2.97 -3.68
N THR A 55 16.15 -2.48 -3.99
CA THR A 55 15.31 -2.95 -5.10
C THR A 55 15.44 -2.03 -6.30
N THR A 56 15.19 -2.55 -7.49
CA THR A 56 15.07 -1.67 -8.67
C THR A 56 13.78 -0.87 -8.57
N ARG A 57 13.76 0.36 -9.13
CA ARG A 57 12.53 1.17 -9.19
C ARG A 57 11.44 0.57 -10.08
N ALA A 58 11.80 -0.38 -10.94
CA ALA A 58 10.88 -1.09 -11.82
C ALA A 58 10.16 -2.26 -11.13
N ASP A 59 10.57 -2.64 -9.92
CA ASP A 59 9.97 -3.77 -9.21
C ASP A 59 8.49 -3.49 -8.91
N SER A 60 7.63 -4.41 -9.35
CA SER A 60 6.22 -4.37 -9.02
C SER A 60 6.01 -4.48 -7.51
N ARG A 61 4.89 -3.95 -7.01
CA ARG A 61 4.53 -4.04 -5.59
C ARG A 61 4.54 -5.49 -5.05
N ILE A 62 4.24 -6.46 -5.90
CA ILE A 62 4.28 -7.89 -5.54
C ILE A 62 5.71 -8.37 -5.34
N GLN A 63 6.64 -7.99 -6.23
CA GLN A 63 8.06 -8.32 -6.11
C GLN A 63 8.66 -7.69 -4.85
N GLN A 64 8.32 -6.43 -4.55
CA GLN A 64 8.74 -5.78 -3.30
C GLN A 64 8.27 -6.53 -2.06
N LEU A 65 7.00 -7.00 -2.04
CA LEU A 65 6.47 -7.76 -0.91
C LEU A 65 7.09 -9.15 -0.77
N ARG A 66 7.33 -9.85 -1.88
CA ARG A 66 8.01 -11.15 -1.88
C ARG A 66 9.42 -11.01 -1.31
N ARG A 67 10.16 -10.01 -1.79
CA ARG A 67 11.51 -9.73 -1.31
C ARG A 67 11.54 -9.34 0.18
N MET A 68 10.58 -8.55 0.65
CA MET A 68 10.44 -8.26 2.09
C MET A 68 10.12 -9.51 2.92
N ALA A 69 9.40 -10.47 2.36
CA ALA A 69 9.13 -11.75 3.01
C ALA A 69 10.39 -12.64 3.03
N GLU A 70 11.21 -12.60 1.97
CA GLU A 70 12.49 -13.31 1.88
C GLU A 70 13.50 -12.80 2.92
N TYR A 71 13.61 -11.48 3.10
CA TYR A 71 14.52 -10.89 4.11
C TYR A 71 14.11 -11.18 5.56
N ARG A 72 12.87 -11.63 5.80
CA ARG A 72 12.33 -11.95 7.14
C ARG A 72 12.55 -10.85 8.19
N ILE A 73 12.57 -9.58 7.77
CA ILE A 73 12.76 -8.41 8.64
C ILE A 73 11.65 -8.37 9.70
N LEU A 74 12.01 -8.08 10.94
CA LEU A 74 11.08 -7.98 12.06
C LEU A 74 10.27 -6.68 12.00
N ASP A 75 8.99 -6.79 12.33
CA ASP A 75 8.05 -5.68 12.47
C ASP A 75 7.63 -5.52 13.92
N ARG A 76 7.90 -4.34 14.46
CA ARG A 76 7.68 -3.92 15.84
C ARG A 76 6.49 -2.97 15.89
N ARG A 77 5.27 -3.51 15.85
CA ARG A 77 4.01 -2.72 15.85
C ARG A 77 3.95 -1.66 14.74
N GLY A 78 4.44 -1.97 13.55
CA GLY A 78 4.49 -1.01 12.44
C GLY A 78 5.73 -0.12 12.43
N GLN A 79 6.76 -0.48 13.19
CA GLN A 79 8.11 0.10 13.15
C GLN A 79 9.15 -1.00 12.83
N VAL A 80 10.27 -0.62 12.25
CA VAL A 80 11.43 -1.49 12.01
C VAL A 80 12.68 -0.85 12.60
N HIS A 81 13.58 -1.67 13.13
CA HIS A 81 14.85 -1.20 13.70
C HIS A 81 15.96 -1.20 12.64
N PHE A 82 16.88 -0.22 12.72
CA PHE A 82 18.00 -0.05 11.79
C PHE A 82 18.78 -1.35 11.54
N ALA A 83 19.27 -1.97 12.62
CA ALA A 83 20.11 -3.17 12.53
C ALA A 83 19.34 -4.40 12.02
N GLU A 84 18.04 -4.50 12.33
CA GLU A 84 17.18 -5.60 11.90
C GLU A 84 16.85 -5.54 10.41
N VAL A 85 17.02 -4.37 9.80
CA VAL A 85 16.90 -4.18 8.35
C VAL A 85 18.27 -4.36 7.70
N MET A 86 19.30 -3.70 8.20
CA MET A 86 20.62 -3.67 7.57
C MET A 86 21.28 -5.05 7.48
N VAL A 87 21.26 -5.83 8.58
CA VAL A 87 21.99 -7.10 8.64
C VAL A 87 21.42 -8.14 7.65
N PRO A 88 20.10 -8.39 7.59
CA PRO A 88 19.55 -9.31 6.60
C PRO A 88 19.79 -8.87 5.15
N LEU A 89 19.78 -7.56 4.87
CA LEU A 89 20.06 -7.03 3.53
C LEU A 89 21.51 -7.27 3.10
N ALA A 90 22.46 -6.91 3.97
CA ALA A 90 23.88 -7.12 3.70
C ALA A 90 24.19 -8.61 3.51
N ARG A 91 23.62 -9.47 4.36
CA ARG A 91 23.76 -10.92 4.26
C ARG A 91 23.23 -11.47 2.94
N ALA A 92 22.03 -11.07 2.53
CA ALA A 92 21.44 -11.54 1.27
C ALA A 92 22.30 -11.22 0.03
N CYS A 93 23.05 -10.12 0.10
CA CYS A 93 23.96 -9.72 -0.97
C CYS A 93 25.31 -10.46 -0.93
N VAL A 94 25.83 -10.76 0.27
CA VAL A 94 27.06 -11.55 0.46
C VAL A 94 26.84 -13.02 0.09
N GLU A 95 25.69 -13.59 0.45
CA GLU A 95 25.36 -14.99 0.13
C GLU A 95 24.99 -15.20 -1.34
N GLY A 96 24.91 -14.13 -2.15
CA GLY A 96 24.51 -14.20 -3.55
C GLY A 96 23.11 -14.77 -3.76
N THR A 97 22.28 -14.83 -2.71
CA THR A 97 20.96 -15.47 -2.70
C THR A 97 19.85 -14.60 -3.29
N LEU A 98 20.20 -13.40 -3.78
CA LEU A 98 19.30 -12.56 -4.60
C LEU A 98 19.23 -13.07 -6.06
N VAL A 99 19.13 -14.38 -6.26
CA VAL A 99 18.91 -14.99 -7.57
C VAL A 99 17.45 -15.42 -7.69
N ASP A 100 16.80 -14.84 -8.69
CA ASP A 100 15.51 -15.18 -9.29
C ASP A 100 14.80 -16.45 -8.76
N GLY A 101 13.66 -16.23 -8.10
CA GLY A 101 12.46 -17.05 -8.33
C GLY A 101 12.57 -18.56 -8.10
N GLY A 102 13.23 -19.02 -7.03
CA GLY A 102 13.24 -20.46 -6.72
C GLY A 102 14.04 -20.87 -5.49
N GLY A 103 13.74 -20.29 -4.31
CA GLY A 103 14.25 -20.83 -3.04
C GLY A 103 13.38 -22.00 -2.56
N PRO A 104 13.97 -23.11 -2.07
CA PRO A 104 13.26 -24.34 -1.77
C PRO A 104 12.19 -24.09 -0.70
N GLU A 105 11.02 -24.67 -0.91
CA GLU A 105 9.97 -24.82 0.10
C GLU A 105 10.52 -25.66 1.26
N GLY A 106 11.20 -24.97 2.18
CA GLY A 106 11.91 -25.55 3.31
C GLY A 106 11.33 -25.00 4.60
N GLN A 107 10.44 -25.78 5.18
CA GLN A 107 9.88 -25.63 6.51
C GLN A 107 11.00 -25.77 7.55
N GLY A 108 11.67 -24.67 7.88
CA GLY A 108 12.72 -24.57 8.90
C GLY A 108 13.28 -23.14 8.92
N ASP A 109 13.87 -22.72 10.04
CA ASP A 109 14.58 -21.45 10.18
C ASP A 109 13.74 -20.17 10.35
N HIS A 110 12.60 -20.28 11.03
CA HIS A 110 11.95 -19.10 11.65
C HIS A 110 12.90 -18.31 12.58
N LEU A 111 14.01 -18.92 13.00
CA LEU A 111 14.91 -18.36 14.00
C LEU A 111 16.21 -17.78 13.42
N ILE A 112 16.67 -18.16 12.22
CA ILE A 112 18.06 -17.81 11.82
C ILE A 112 18.28 -16.30 11.67
N GLY A 113 17.32 -15.52 11.18
CA GLY A 113 17.53 -14.06 11.03
C GLY A 113 17.67 -13.32 12.38
N TYR A 114 16.83 -13.68 13.34
CA TYR A 114 16.83 -13.11 14.70
C TYR A 114 17.95 -13.70 15.56
N ASP A 115 18.12 -15.03 15.58
CA ASP A 115 19.17 -15.68 16.35
C ASP A 115 20.56 -15.27 15.89
N LEU A 116 20.80 -15.09 14.58
CA LEU A 116 22.13 -14.67 14.12
C LEU A 116 22.43 -13.21 14.49
N THR A 117 21.45 -12.30 14.38
CA THR A 117 21.65 -10.90 14.81
C THR A 117 21.79 -10.81 16.32
N ALA A 118 20.99 -11.59 17.06
CA ALA A 118 21.07 -11.76 18.50
C ALA A 118 22.43 -12.31 18.98
N HIS A 119 23.00 -13.26 18.24
CA HIS A 119 24.29 -13.89 18.59
C HIS A 119 25.49 -13.09 18.12
N THR A 120 25.40 -12.41 16.97
CA THR A 120 26.52 -11.63 16.41
C THR A 120 26.68 -10.30 17.16
N PHE A 121 25.57 -9.68 17.56
CA PHE A 121 25.57 -8.38 18.23
C PHE A 121 24.63 -8.40 19.45
N PRO A 122 24.96 -9.14 20.52
CA PRO A 122 24.11 -9.27 21.71
C PRO A 122 23.86 -7.93 22.41
N GLU A 123 24.79 -6.98 22.30
CA GLU A 123 24.64 -5.63 22.84
C GLU A 123 23.51 -4.84 22.17
N LEU A 124 23.22 -5.10 20.89
CA LEU A 124 22.08 -4.47 20.22
C LEU A 124 20.76 -4.95 20.82
N LEU A 125 20.69 -6.20 21.30
CA LEU A 125 19.51 -6.71 22.00
C LEU A 125 19.27 -6.04 23.34
N THR A 126 20.31 -5.50 23.97
CA THR A 126 20.19 -4.80 25.26
C THR A 126 19.67 -3.37 25.15
N LEU A 127 19.54 -2.85 23.93
CA LEU A 127 19.03 -1.50 23.71
C LEU A 127 17.53 -1.44 24.06
N PRO A 128 17.06 -0.40 24.77
CA PRO A 128 15.64 -0.21 25.10
C PRO A 128 14.73 -0.21 23.86
N THR A 129 15.29 0.10 22.69
CA THR A 129 14.61 0.07 21.39
C THR A 129 14.32 -1.35 20.89
N VAL A 130 15.01 -2.37 21.44
CA VAL A 130 15.02 -3.75 20.95
C VAL A 130 14.10 -4.70 21.74
N PHE A 131 13.63 -4.31 22.92
CA PHE A 131 12.72 -5.15 23.73
C PHE A 131 11.24 -4.88 23.44
N TYR A 132 10.59 -5.79 22.71
CA TYR A 132 9.14 -5.89 22.69
C TYR A 132 8.71 -7.32 23.01
N ASP A 133 7.93 -7.48 24.08
CA ASP A 133 7.40 -8.73 24.63
C ASP A 133 6.26 -9.32 23.77
N HIS A 134 6.46 -9.42 22.46
CA HIS A 134 5.43 -9.85 21.52
C HIS A 134 6.00 -10.93 20.61
N ARG A 135 5.14 -11.83 20.12
CA ARG A 135 5.56 -12.80 19.11
C ARG A 135 6.18 -12.05 17.92
N PRO A 136 7.38 -12.43 17.46
CA PRO A 136 8.03 -11.75 16.34
C PRO A 136 7.10 -11.81 15.12
N SER A 137 6.65 -10.65 14.65
CA SER A 137 5.97 -10.51 13.37
C SER A 137 6.99 -10.10 12.33
N HIS A 138 6.83 -10.57 11.10
CA HIS A 138 7.69 -10.16 10.00
C HIS A 138 6.99 -9.09 9.16
N VAL A 139 7.76 -8.17 8.60
CA VAL A 139 7.24 -7.09 7.74
C VAL A 139 6.37 -7.64 6.60
N GLY A 140 6.78 -8.75 5.98
CA GLY A 140 6.00 -9.42 4.94
C GLY A 140 4.60 -9.85 5.41
N HIS A 141 4.48 -10.41 6.63
CA HIS A 141 3.19 -10.81 7.20
C HIS A 141 2.31 -9.61 7.52
N THR A 142 2.86 -8.58 8.16
CA THR A 142 2.10 -7.37 8.50
C THR A 142 1.58 -6.70 7.24
N LEU A 143 2.44 -6.53 6.23
CA LEU A 143 2.02 -5.94 4.96
C LEU A 143 0.96 -6.80 4.26
N ALA A 144 1.16 -8.12 4.15
CA ALA A 144 0.17 -9.03 3.56
C ALA A 144 -1.20 -8.92 4.27
N ALA A 145 -1.21 -8.94 5.60
CA ALA A 145 -2.42 -8.78 6.40
C ALA A 145 -3.13 -7.45 6.13
N THR A 146 -2.38 -6.34 6.02
CA THR A 146 -2.98 -5.04 5.69
C THR A 146 -3.66 -5.02 4.33
N TYR A 147 -3.10 -5.68 3.30
CA TYR A 147 -3.73 -5.76 1.99
C TYR A 147 -4.99 -6.63 2.00
N VAL A 148 -4.93 -7.80 2.64
CA VAL A 148 -6.09 -8.68 2.75
C VAL A 148 -7.23 -7.94 3.43
N ALA A 149 -6.94 -7.26 4.54
CA ALA A 149 -7.93 -6.45 5.26
C ALA A 149 -8.47 -5.30 4.39
N ALA A 150 -7.61 -4.59 3.65
CA ALA A 150 -8.02 -3.50 2.76
C ALA A 150 -8.91 -4.01 1.61
N SER A 151 -8.55 -5.13 1.00
CA SER A 151 -9.32 -5.79 -0.06
C SER A 151 -10.71 -6.21 0.46
N TYR A 152 -10.74 -6.83 1.63
CA TYR A 152 -11.99 -7.25 2.28
C TYR A 152 -12.91 -6.05 2.60
N ARG A 153 -12.36 -4.98 3.19
CA ARG A 153 -13.11 -3.74 3.46
C ARG A 153 -13.67 -3.12 2.18
N ARG A 154 -12.88 -3.08 1.11
CA ARG A 154 -13.33 -2.61 -0.21
C ARG A 154 -14.47 -3.46 -0.74
N HIS A 155 -14.35 -4.78 -0.66
CA HIS A 155 -15.38 -5.72 -1.11
C HIS A 155 -16.72 -5.51 -0.39
N LEU A 156 -16.69 -5.35 0.94
CA LEU A 156 -17.89 -5.05 1.73
C LEU A 156 -18.51 -3.71 1.33
N ALA A 157 -17.69 -2.66 1.16
CA ALA A 157 -18.17 -1.34 0.73
C ALA A 157 -18.84 -1.40 -0.64
N VAL A 158 -18.25 -2.10 -1.62
CA VAL A 158 -18.81 -2.29 -2.96
C VAL A 158 -20.14 -3.03 -2.90
N ARG A 159 -20.24 -4.11 -2.12
CA ARG A 159 -21.50 -4.84 -1.92
C ARG A 159 -22.59 -3.94 -1.32
N ARG A 160 -22.24 -3.14 -0.31
CA ARG A 160 -23.18 -2.20 0.32
C ARG A 160 -23.67 -1.14 -0.66
N VAL A 161 -22.77 -0.56 -1.45
CA VAL A 161 -23.12 0.43 -2.48
C VAL A 161 -24.00 -0.18 -3.57
N LYS A 162 -23.71 -1.42 -3.99
CA LYS A 162 -24.54 -2.14 -4.97
C LYS A 162 -25.98 -2.30 -4.47
N LYS A 163 -26.15 -2.78 -3.23
CA LYS A 163 -27.47 -2.92 -2.60
C LYS A 163 -28.23 -1.59 -2.53
N LEU A 164 -27.57 -0.52 -2.10
CA LEU A 164 -28.18 0.82 -2.03
C LEU A 164 -28.58 1.36 -3.42
N ARG A 165 -27.81 1.05 -4.46
CA ARG A 165 -28.14 1.41 -5.85
C ARG A 165 -29.35 0.64 -6.36
N GLU A 166 -29.46 -0.65 -6.04
CA GLU A 166 -30.62 -1.49 -6.37
C GLU A 166 -31.88 -0.97 -5.68
N GLU A 167 -31.82 -0.73 -4.36
CA GLU A 167 -32.93 -0.16 -3.59
C GLU A 167 -33.39 1.20 -4.15
N ARG A 168 -32.43 2.07 -4.53
CA ARG A 168 -32.75 3.37 -5.16
C ARG A 168 -33.41 3.19 -6.52
N SER A 169 -32.94 2.24 -7.33
CA SER A 169 -33.52 1.93 -8.63
C SER A 169 -34.96 1.43 -8.50
N GLU A 170 -35.20 0.49 -7.58
CA GLU A 170 -36.54 -0.05 -7.31
C GLU A 170 -37.51 1.02 -6.82
N ARG A 171 -37.09 1.89 -5.88
CA ARG A 171 -37.92 3.02 -5.43
C ARG A 171 -38.30 3.94 -6.59
N SER A 172 -37.32 4.25 -7.44
CA SER A 172 -37.54 5.14 -8.60
C SER A 172 -38.50 4.49 -9.61
N ARG A 173 -38.36 3.20 -9.85
CA ARG A 173 -39.25 2.43 -10.72
C ARG A 173 -40.68 2.38 -10.18
N ARG A 174 -40.87 2.07 -8.89
CA ARG A 174 -42.20 2.06 -8.25
C ARG A 174 -42.89 3.42 -8.33
N TYR A 175 -42.15 4.50 -8.11
CA TYR A 175 -42.67 5.87 -8.23
C TYR A 175 -43.14 6.16 -9.66
N LEU A 176 -42.38 5.77 -10.69
CA LEU A 176 -42.78 5.94 -12.09
C LEU A 176 -43.99 5.09 -12.46
N GLU A 177 -44.07 3.85 -11.96
CA GLU A 177 -45.23 2.97 -12.16
C GLU A 177 -46.50 3.56 -11.53
N GLN A 178 -46.43 4.06 -10.29
CA GLN A 178 -47.55 4.75 -9.63
C GLN A 178 -47.99 6.01 -10.41
N LYS A 179 -47.04 6.85 -10.81
CA LYS A 179 -47.33 8.06 -11.60
C LYS A 179 -48.00 7.70 -12.93
N ARG A 180 -47.53 6.66 -13.61
CA ARG A 180 -48.12 6.16 -14.86
C ARG A 180 -49.54 5.62 -14.64
N ALA A 181 -49.77 4.86 -13.57
CA ALA A 181 -51.10 4.34 -13.23
C ALA A 181 -52.09 5.49 -12.93
N SER A 182 -51.67 6.49 -12.15
CA SER A 182 -52.51 7.66 -11.86
C SER A 182 -52.86 8.47 -13.11
N ALA A 183 -51.94 8.60 -14.07
CA ALA A 183 -52.16 9.29 -15.34
C ALA A 183 -53.11 8.51 -16.28
N ALA A 184 -53.19 7.18 -16.14
CA ALA A 184 -54.12 6.34 -16.89
C ALA A 184 -55.53 6.36 -16.31
N ASP A 185 -55.65 6.54 -14.98
CA ASP A 185 -56.93 6.66 -14.26
C ASP A 185 -57.55 8.06 -14.43
N SER A 186 -56.71 9.10 -14.53
CA SER A 186 -57.10 10.38 -15.12
C SER A 186 -57.16 10.25 -16.65
N GLY A 187 -58.14 9.50 -17.16
CA GLY A 187 -58.44 9.45 -18.59
C GLY A 187 -58.60 10.86 -19.19
N PRO A 188 -58.47 11.02 -20.52
CA PRO A 188 -58.44 12.34 -21.17
C PRO A 188 -59.72 13.12 -20.84
N THR A 189 -59.63 14.04 -19.89
CA THR A 189 -60.64 15.05 -19.67
C THR A 189 -60.59 15.96 -20.90
N GLN A 190 -61.72 16.06 -21.60
CA GLN A 190 -61.87 16.72 -22.91
C GLN A 190 -61.63 18.25 -22.89
N ASP A 191 -61.07 18.83 -21.83
CA ASP A 191 -60.97 20.28 -21.66
C ASP A 191 -59.66 20.90 -22.19
N SER A 192 -58.81 20.16 -22.92
CA SER A 192 -57.55 20.71 -23.47
C SER A 192 -57.51 20.89 -25.00
N VAL A 193 -58.61 20.64 -25.72
CA VAL A 193 -58.66 20.88 -27.18
C VAL A 193 -58.61 22.38 -27.54
N ALA A 194 -58.69 23.30 -26.58
CA ALA A 194 -58.67 24.74 -26.83
C ALA A 194 -57.27 25.42 -26.82
N ALA A 195 -56.20 24.77 -26.37
CA ALA A 195 -54.89 25.45 -26.20
C ALA A 195 -53.85 25.15 -27.32
N ALA A 196 -54.18 24.35 -28.32
CA ALA A 196 -53.25 23.96 -29.39
C ALA A 196 -53.21 24.91 -30.61
N LYS A 197 -53.71 26.15 -30.49
CA LYS A 197 -53.65 27.16 -31.56
C LYS A 197 -53.12 28.52 -31.07
N SER A 198 -51.90 28.56 -30.55
CA SER A 198 -51.02 29.72 -30.73
C SER A 198 -49.59 29.36 -30.32
N GLY A 199 -48.61 29.68 -31.17
CA GLY A 199 -47.19 29.53 -30.84
C GLY A 199 -46.38 28.61 -31.76
N SER A 200 -46.47 28.83 -33.07
CA SER A 200 -45.42 28.44 -34.01
C SER A 200 -44.17 29.31 -33.75
N GLY A 201 -43.00 28.68 -33.61
CA GLY A 201 -41.72 29.37 -33.82
C GLY A 201 -40.54 28.89 -32.98
N ALA A 202 -39.72 28.03 -33.59
CA ALA A 202 -38.24 28.05 -33.58
C ALA A 202 -37.61 26.66 -33.31
N GLN A 203 -37.18 26.03 -34.39
CA GLN A 203 -36.11 25.04 -34.40
C GLN A 203 -34.83 25.66 -33.82
N GLN A 204 -34.04 24.89 -33.05
CA GLN A 204 -32.69 24.51 -33.46
C GLN A 204 -32.02 23.54 -32.46
N ASN A 205 -31.40 22.52 -33.05
CA ASN A 205 -30.36 21.61 -32.58
C ASN A 205 -29.66 21.97 -31.25
N MET A 206 -29.38 20.95 -30.43
CA MET A 206 -28.02 20.47 -30.19
C MET A 206 -28.03 19.29 -29.19
N SER A 207 -27.60 18.14 -29.69
CA SER A 207 -26.62 17.25 -29.08
C SER A 207 -26.92 16.62 -27.71
N ALA A 208 -27.11 15.30 -27.77
CA ALA A 208 -26.93 14.37 -26.68
C ALA A 208 -25.49 14.47 -26.13
N ASP A 209 -25.31 15.12 -24.99
CA ASP A 209 -24.08 15.02 -24.20
C ASP A 209 -24.24 15.69 -22.83
N PHE A 210 -25.04 15.15 -21.92
CA PHE A 210 -24.94 15.52 -20.51
C PHE A 210 -25.46 14.41 -19.61
N LEU A 211 -24.53 13.55 -19.16
CA LEU A 211 -24.44 13.00 -17.79
C LEU A 211 -23.21 12.07 -17.71
N ARG A 212 -22.02 12.62 -17.94
CA ARG A 212 -20.79 12.04 -17.38
C ARG A 212 -20.73 12.35 -15.88
N PRO A 213 -20.30 11.42 -15.01
CA PRO A 213 -19.95 11.77 -13.65
C PRO A 213 -18.72 12.68 -13.68
N ARG A 214 -18.87 13.90 -13.15
CA ARG A 214 -17.78 14.85 -12.93
C ARG A 214 -16.79 14.21 -11.95
N ALA A 215 -15.60 13.87 -12.44
CA ALA A 215 -14.45 13.56 -11.60
C ALA A 215 -14.14 14.80 -10.76
N ALA A 216 -14.24 14.68 -9.44
CA ALA A 216 -13.72 15.66 -8.51
C ALA A 216 -12.19 15.52 -8.49
N SER A 217 -11.53 16.31 -9.33
CA SER A 217 -10.15 16.74 -9.16
C SER A 217 -10.21 18.18 -8.64
N GLY A 218 -9.65 18.41 -7.45
CA GLY A 218 -9.73 19.68 -6.75
C GLY A 218 -9.19 19.53 -5.34
N VAL A 219 -7.87 19.60 -5.24
CA VAL A 219 -7.06 19.73 -4.04
C VAL A 219 -7.54 20.95 -3.25
N SER A 220 -7.84 20.79 -1.95
CA SER A 220 -7.63 21.87 -0.99
C SER A 220 -6.93 21.29 0.24
N SER A 221 -5.78 21.88 0.52
CA SER A 221 -5.00 21.72 1.74
C SER A 221 -5.90 21.70 2.97
N ILE A 222 -5.71 20.70 3.82
CA ILE A 222 -6.11 20.75 5.22
C ILE A 222 -4.82 20.92 5.99
N GLU A 223 -4.60 22.15 6.45
CA GLU A 223 -3.72 22.47 7.56
C GLU A 223 -4.18 21.65 8.76
N ILE A 224 -3.30 20.80 9.29
CA ILE A 224 -3.46 20.24 10.62
C ILE A 224 -2.56 21.08 11.49
N ALA A 225 -3.21 21.95 12.29
CA ALA A 225 -2.59 22.65 13.39
C ALA A 225 -2.07 21.64 14.41
N ASP A 226 -0.88 21.94 14.91
CA ASP A 226 -0.34 21.44 16.16
C ASP A 226 -1.33 21.70 17.29
N GLU A 227 -1.67 20.67 18.06
CA GLU A 227 -2.08 20.80 19.47
C GLU A 227 -1.54 19.59 20.25
N GLU A 228 -0.66 19.95 21.20
CA GLU A 228 -0.08 19.30 22.40
C GLU A 228 -0.24 17.79 22.65
#